data_AF-A0A2V6D6Q0-F1
#
_entry.id   AF-A0A2V6D6Q0-F1
#
_cell.length_a   1.000
_cell.length_b   1.000
_cell.length_c   1.000
_cell.angle_alpha   90.00
_cell.angle_beta   90.00
_cell.angle_gamma   90.00
#
_symmetry.space_group_name_H-M   'P 1'
#
loop_
_entity.id
_entity.type
_entity.pdbx_description
1 polymer ?
#
loop_
_entity_poly.entity_id
_entity_poly.type
_entity_poly.pdbx_seq_one_letter_code
_entity_poly.pdbx_strand_id
1 'polypeptide(L)'
;MPPVDRAKLPPNLRNLPLHRLSSGGLMLLNRDNNLVLPPRSITTAKGGTTAEEAASAPVALDLRIGPNIRLGNDPSPLPSNMRAQAEPQIGRATSNEDVRVGVFQAGRFANGGGAVDCGYSVSHDGGLTWTRALIPQLTMTSGGLNQPTEGQPSLHPW
;
A
#
# COMPACT_ATOMS: atom_id res chain seq x y z
N MET A 1 22.79 -20.14 -17.75
CA MET A 1 22.46 -20.26 -16.31
C MET A 1 22.26 -21.72 -15.98
N PRO A 2 22.76 -22.22 -14.85
CA PRO A 2 22.49 -23.59 -14.43
C PRO A 2 20.98 -23.82 -14.23
N PRO A 3 20.47 -25.03 -14.48
CA PRO A 3 19.06 -25.36 -14.24
C PRO A 3 18.70 -25.15 -12.77
N VAL A 4 17.57 -24.50 -12.50
CA VAL A 4 17.03 -24.38 -11.14
C VAL A 4 16.49 -25.74 -10.70
N ASP A 5 17.03 -26.28 -9.61
CA ASP A 5 16.50 -27.48 -8.96
C ASP A 5 15.14 -27.16 -8.32
N ARG A 6 14.06 -27.50 -9.05
CA ARG A 6 12.68 -27.17 -8.66
C ARG A 6 12.23 -27.87 -7.39
N ALA A 7 12.82 -29.01 -7.02
CA ALA A 7 12.41 -29.74 -5.82
C ALA A 7 12.76 -28.98 -4.53
N LYS A 8 13.80 -28.14 -4.59
CA LYS A 8 14.25 -27.28 -3.49
C LYS A 8 13.44 -26.00 -3.34
N LEU A 9 12.54 -25.70 -4.28
CA LEU A 9 11.66 -24.54 -4.19
C LEU A 9 10.49 -24.81 -3.24
N PRO A 10 9.96 -23.77 -2.57
CA PRO A 10 8.68 -23.83 -1.87
C PRO A 10 7.55 -24.33 -2.78
N PRO A 11 6.55 -25.08 -2.24
CA PRO A 11 5.55 -25.77 -3.05
C PRO A 11 4.85 -24.91 -4.12
N ASN A 12 4.49 -23.67 -3.79
CA ASN A 12 3.75 -22.80 -4.73
C ASN A 12 4.64 -22.17 -5.80
N LEU A 13 5.98 -22.31 -5.71
CA LEU A 13 6.93 -21.83 -6.70
C LEU A 13 7.38 -22.92 -7.70
N ARG A 14 7.22 -24.20 -7.35
CA ARG A 14 7.76 -25.34 -8.13
C ARG A 14 7.27 -25.37 -9.57
N ASN A 15 6.02 -24.98 -9.81
CA ASN A 15 5.36 -25.09 -11.11
C ASN A 15 5.27 -23.76 -11.87
N LEU A 16 5.87 -22.68 -11.34
CA LEU A 16 5.80 -21.38 -11.98
C LEU A 16 6.91 -21.18 -13.02
N PRO A 17 6.66 -20.37 -14.06
CA PRO A 17 7.70 -19.90 -14.95
C PRO A 17 8.50 -18.82 -14.22
N LEU A 18 9.46 -19.21 -13.37
CA LEU A 18 10.25 -18.29 -12.54
C LEU A 18 10.98 -17.21 -13.35
N HIS A 19 11.38 -17.51 -14.59
CA HIS A 19 11.98 -16.54 -15.51
C HIS A 19 10.99 -15.46 -16.01
N ARG A 20 9.70 -15.62 -15.71
CA ARG A 20 8.62 -14.65 -15.98
C ARG A 20 7.99 -14.11 -14.70
N LEU A 21 8.60 -14.34 -13.53
CA LEU A 21 8.14 -13.69 -12.32
C LEU A 21 8.40 -12.19 -12.44
N SER A 22 7.33 -11.41 -12.38
CA SER A 22 7.36 -9.96 -12.31
C SER A 22 7.70 -9.49 -10.89
N SER A 23 7.98 -8.19 -10.75
CA SER A 23 8.02 -7.51 -9.46
C SER A 23 6.72 -7.70 -8.64
N GLY A 24 5.56 -7.72 -9.29
CA GLY A 24 4.27 -7.99 -8.62
C GLY A 24 4.16 -9.41 -8.06
N GLY A 25 4.66 -10.42 -8.78
CA GLY A 25 4.74 -11.79 -8.28
C GLY A 25 5.70 -11.95 -7.09
N LEU A 26 6.81 -11.19 -7.09
CA LEU A 26 7.75 -11.15 -5.96
C LEU A 26 7.13 -10.52 -4.70
N MET A 27 6.16 -9.60 -4.85
CA MET A 27 5.48 -8.97 -3.71
C MET A 27 4.57 -9.93 -2.94
N LEU A 28 4.21 -11.08 -3.52
CA LEU A 28 3.35 -12.08 -2.91
C LEU A 28 4.14 -13.16 -2.14
N LEU A 29 5.47 -13.04 -2.04
CA LEU A 29 6.28 -13.97 -1.26
C LEU A 29 6.12 -13.71 0.24
N ASN A 30 5.89 -14.76 1.01
CA ASN A 30 5.98 -14.71 2.48
C ASN A 30 7.41 -14.93 2.98
N ARG A 31 7.58 -14.95 4.30
CA ARG A 31 8.84 -15.20 5.02
C ARG A 31 9.55 -16.49 4.61
N ASP A 32 8.80 -17.52 4.20
CA ASP A 32 9.36 -18.80 3.73
C ASP A 32 9.70 -18.78 2.23
N ASN A 33 9.68 -17.60 1.61
CA ASN A 33 9.81 -17.40 0.16
C ASN A 33 8.77 -18.18 -0.65
N ASN A 34 7.60 -18.44 -0.07
CA ASN A 34 6.49 -19.09 -0.76
C ASN A 34 5.45 -18.05 -1.18
N LEU A 35 4.75 -18.29 -2.29
CA LEU A 35 3.67 -17.39 -2.69
C LEU A 35 2.46 -17.53 -1.77
N VAL A 36 2.03 -16.41 -1.22
CA VAL A 36 0.79 -16.23 -0.47
C VAL A 36 -0.21 -15.51 -1.36
N LEU A 37 -1.30 -16.21 -1.64
CA LEU A 37 -2.45 -15.64 -2.33
C LEU A 37 -3.32 -14.93 -1.29
N PRO A 38 -3.73 -13.68 -1.51
CA PRO A 38 -4.65 -13.03 -0.60
C PRO A 38 -5.97 -13.81 -0.56
N PRO A 39 -6.66 -13.88 0.61
CA PRO A 39 -7.98 -14.47 0.70
C PRO A 39 -8.92 -13.80 -0.31
N ARG A 40 -9.53 -14.59 -1.19
CA ARG A 40 -10.52 -14.06 -2.15
C ARG A 40 -11.88 -14.05 -1.47
N SER A 41 -12.51 -12.88 -1.40
CA SER A 41 -13.97 -12.81 -1.22
C SER A 41 -14.59 -12.77 -2.61
N ILE A 42 -15.16 -13.90 -3.05
CA ILE A 42 -15.92 -13.95 -4.30
C ILE A 42 -17.37 -13.63 -3.95
N THR A 43 -17.86 -12.47 -4.37
CA THR A 43 -19.29 -12.18 -4.33
C THR A 43 -19.94 -12.89 -5.51
N THR A 44 -20.74 -13.92 -5.23
CA THR A 44 -21.56 -14.53 -6.28
C THR A 44 -22.56 -13.50 -6.80
N ALA A 45 -22.99 -13.63 -8.07
CA ALA A 45 -23.98 -12.73 -8.69
C ALA A 45 -25.33 -12.67 -7.93
N LYS A 46 -25.54 -13.53 -6.92
CA LYS A 46 -26.69 -13.56 -6.01
C LYS A 46 -26.42 -12.97 -4.61
N GLY A 47 -25.27 -12.33 -4.38
CA GLY A 47 -24.98 -11.63 -3.12
C GLY A 47 -24.54 -12.52 -1.95
N GLY A 48 -24.30 -13.82 -2.18
CA GLY A 48 -23.72 -14.70 -1.17
C GLY A 48 -22.20 -14.53 -1.08
N THR A 49 -21.69 -14.27 0.12
CA THR A 49 -20.25 -14.26 0.43
C THR A 49 -19.84 -15.65 0.90
N THR A 50 -19.01 -16.34 0.13
CA THR A 50 -18.40 -17.61 0.56
C THR A 50 -16.93 -17.34 0.85
N ALA A 51 -16.49 -17.59 2.08
CA ALA A 51 -15.06 -17.66 2.40
C ALA A 51 -14.55 -19.02 1.91
N GLU A 52 -13.91 -19.05 0.76
CA GLU A 52 -13.32 -20.28 0.24
C GLU A 52 -11.96 -20.49 0.94
N GLU A 53 -11.87 -21.54 1.77
CA GLU A 53 -10.59 -22.07 2.22
C GLU A 53 -9.81 -22.51 0.98
N ALA A 54 -8.74 -21.77 0.69
CA ALA A 54 -7.82 -21.86 -0.44
C ALA A 54 -7.83 -23.16 -1.26
N ALA A 55 -8.78 -23.27 -2.19
CA ALA A 55 -8.72 -24.22 -3.29
C ALA A 55 -9.11 -23.52 -4.60
N SER A 56 -8.41 -22.44 -4.94
CA SER A 56 -8.79 -21.60 -6.07
C SER A 56 -7.61 -21.39 -7.00
N ALA A 57 -7.65 -22.09 -8.15
CA ALA A 57 -6.78 -21.87 -9.30
C ALA A 57 -6.56 -20.37 -9.55
N PRO A 58 -5.38 -19.95 -10.03
CA PRO A 58 -5.06 -18.54 -10.19
C PRO A 58 -6.09 -17.87 -11.09
N VAL A 59 -6.84 -16.89 -10.56
CA VAL A 59 -7.24 -15.77 -11.40
C VAL A 59 -5.92 -15.18 -11.85
N ALA A 60 -5.63 -15.33 -13.13
CA ALA A 60 -4.46 -14.76 -13.77
C ALA A 60 -4.64 -13.23 -13.80
N LEU A 61 -4.50 -12.58 -12.64
CA LEU A 61 -3.93 -11.24 -12.67
C LEU A 61 -2.61 -11.41 -13.41
N ASP A 62 -2.45 -10.63 -14.48
CA ASP A 62 -1.15 -10.47 -15.11
C ASP A 62 -0.14 -10.31 -13.97
N LEU A 63 0.86 -11.19 -13.92
CA LEU A 63 1.81 -11.21 -12.81
C LEU A 63 2.40 -9.81 -12.59
N ARG A 64 2.47 -8.96 -13.63
CA ARG A 64 2.92 -7.56 -13.55
C ARG A 64 2.04 -6.65 -12.69
N ILE A 65 0.81 -7.05 -12.40
CA ILE A 65 -0.20 -6.28 -11.68
C ILE A 65 -0.43 -6.91 -10.31
N GLY A 66 0.03 -6.22 -9.27
CA GLY A 66 -0.33 -6.58 -7.90
C GLY A 66 -1.83 -6.36 -7.63
N PRO A 67 -2.41 -7.07 -6.66
CA PRO A 67 -3.77 -6.77 -6.21
C PRO A 67 -3.88 -5.31 -5.76
N ASN A 68 -5.03 -4.68 -6.00
CA ASN A 68 -5.30 -3.35 -5.46
C ASN A 68 -5.52 -3.45 -3.96
N ILE A 69 -4.49 -3.15 -3.18
CA ILE A 69 -4.53 -3.21 -1.71
C ILE A 69 -4.83 -1.81 -1.17
N ARG A 70 -5.85 -1.74 -0.31
CA ARG A 70 -6.16 -0.50 0.41
C ARG A 70 -5.07 -0.21 1.43
N LEU A 71 -4.45 0.96 1.37
CA LEU A 71 -3.37 1.34 2.28
C LEU A 71 -3.87 1.85 3.66
N GLY A 72 -5.12 1.54 4.03
CA GLY A 72 -5.79 1.98 5.26
C GLY A 72 -7.01 2.88 5.03
N ASN A 73 -7.72 3.21 6.11
CA ASN A 73 -8.84 4.16 6.09
C ASN A 73 -8.34 5.58 5.89
N ASP A 74 -9.14 6.42 5.23
CA ASP A 74 -8.77 7.82 5.08
C ASP A 74 -8.76 8.54 6.43
N PRO A 75 -7.71 9.32 6.75
CA PRO A 75 -7.66 10.06 8.00
C PRO A 75 -8.81 11.06 8.09
N SER A 76 -9.49 11.09 9.24
CA SER A 76 -10.60 12.02 9.49
C SER A 76 -10.23 13.51 9.37
N PRO A 77 -8.99 13.96 9.65
CA PRO A 77 -8.64 15.38 9.50
C PRO A 77 -8.61 15.87 8.05
N LEU A 78 -8.46 14.97 7.06
CA LEU A 78 -8.51 15.39 5.66
C LEU A 78 -9.93 15.88 5.30
N PRO A 79 -10.08 16.92 4.46
CA PRO A 79 -11.38 17.34 3.92
C PRO A 79 -12.03 16.25 3.05
N SER A 80 -13.32 15.94 3.24
CA SER A 80 -13.99 14.77 2.62
C SER A 80 -13.91 14.73 1.08
N ASN A 81 -13.79 15.89 0.43
CA ASN A 81 -13.61 16.05 -1.02
C ASN A 81 -12.13 15.98 -1.48
N MET A 82 -11.17 15.83 -0.57
CA MET A 82 -9.73 15.84 -0.82
C MET A 82 -9.06 14.58 -0.26
N ARG A 83 -9.25 13.46 -0.96
CA ARG A 83 -8.71 12.13 -0.60
C ARG A 83 -7.63 11.63 -1.55
N ALA A 84 -7.37 12.37 -2.62
CA ALA A 84 -6.36 12.01 -3.61
C ALA A 84 -4.95 12.01 -2.98
N GLN A 85 -4.14 11.06 -3.44
CA GLN A 85 -2.77 10.87 -3.01
C GLN A 85 -1.82 11.03 -4.19
N ALA A 86 -0.62 11.54 -3.94
CA ALA A 86 0.39 11.72 -4.98
C ALA A 86 1.80 11.43 -4.43
N GLU A 87 2.73 11.23 -5.36
CA GLU A 87 4.17 11.13 -5.08
C GLU A 87 4.53 10.08 -4.00
N PRO A 88 4.13 8.81 -4.19
CA PRO A 88 4.39 7.78 -3.19
C PRO A 88 5.86 7.37 -3.15
N GLN A 89 6.34 7.11 -1.94
CA GLN A 89 7.59 6.42 -1.68
C GLN A 89 7.33 5.26 -0.70
N ILE A 90 8.03 4.14 -0.88
CA ILE A 90 7.90 2.97 -0.01
C ILE A 90 9.27 2.49 0.46
N GLY A 91 9.36 2.10 1.72
CA GLY A 91 10.51 1.49 2.35
C GLY A 91 10.14 0.21 3.08
N ARG A 92 11.10 -0.71 3.19
CA ARG A 92 11.01 -1.92 4.01
C ARG A 92 12.08 -1.84 5.09
N ALA A 93 11.71 -2.17 6.33
CA ALA A 93 12.69 -2.19 7.42
C ALA A 93 13.73 -3.29 7.19
N THR A 94 14.98 -3.01 7.53
CA THR A 94 16.10 -3.96 7.38
C THR A 94 16.19 -4.97 8.52
N SER A 95 15.67 -4.61 9.70
CA SER A 95 15.64 -5.46 10.90
C SER A 95 14.41 -6.36 10.98
N ASN A 96 13.33 -6.02 10.26
CA ASN A 96 12.10 -6.80 10.20
C ASN A 96 11.43 -6.61 8.84
N GLU A 97 11.52 -7.62 7.98
CA GLU A 97 11.04 -7.56 6.60
C GLU A 97 9.52 -7.48 6.45
N ASP A 98 8.78 -7.81 7.50
CA ASP A 98 7.31 -7.69 7.54
C ASP A 98 6.87 -6.24 7.74
N VAL A 99 7.76 -5.38 8.25
CA VAL A 99 7.49 -3.97 8.45
C VAL A 99 7.79 -3.18 7.18
N ARG A 100 6.75 -2.54 6.66
CA ARG A 100 6.83 -1.67 5.48
C ARG A 100 6.15 -0.35 5.75
N VAL A 101 6.72 0.71 5.22
CA VAL A 101 6.20 2.07 5.37
C VAL A 101 6.09 2.70 3.99
N GLY A 102 4.89 3.17 3.66
CA GLY A 102 4.64 4.06 2.54
C GLY A 102 4.46 5.49 3.04
N VAL A 103 4.99 6.47 2.33
CA VAL A 103 4.75 7.90 2.54
C VAL A 103 4.28 8.52 1.24
N PHE A 104 3.42 9.54 1.32
CA PHE A 104 2.82 10.18 0.15
C PHE A 104 2.29 11.56 0.51
N GLN A 105 2.10 12.41 -0.50
CA GLN A 105 1.25 13.59 -0.37
C GLN A 105 -0.21 13.17 -0.19
N ALA A 106 -0.93 13.77 0.75
CA ALA A 106 -2.31 13.43 1.12
C ALA A 106 -3.23 14.64 1.00
N GLY A 107 -4.36 14.47 0.31
CA GLY A 107 -5.27 15.58 -0.02
C GLY A 107 -4.68 16.47 -1.09
N ARG A 108 -4.32 15.89 -2.23
CA ARG A 108 -3.76 16.61 -3.39
C ARG A 108 -4.69 17.74 -3.84
N PHE A 109 -4.15 18.95 -4.03
CA PHE A 109 -4.90 20.05 -4.65
C PHE A 109 -5.10 19.79 -6.15
N ALA A 110 -6.29 20.11 -6.65
CA ALA A 110 -6.63 19.91 -8.07
C ALA A 110 -5.79 20.78 -9.02
N ASN A 111 -5.37 21.96 -8.56
CA ASN A 111 -4.64 22.96 -9.35
C ASN A 111 -3.41 23.41 -8.56
N GLY A 112 -2.33 23.77 -9.26
CA GLY A 112 -1.12 24.36 -8.65
C GLY A 112 -0.17 23.37 -7.97
N GLY A 113 -0.53 22.09 -7.87
CA GLY A 113 0.29 21.09 -7.19
C GLY A 113 0.19 21.17 -5.65
N GLY A 114 1.02 20.39 -4.95
CA GLY A 114 1.01 20.32 -3.49
C GLY A 114 -0.18 19.59 -2.88
N ALA A 115 -0.22 19.50 -1.56
CA ALA A 115 -1.23 18.75 -0.84
C ALA A 115 -1.54 19.36 0.53
N VAL A 116 -2.69 18.97 1.10
CA VAL A 116 -3.14 19.38 2.43
C VAL A 116 -2.16 18.95 3.53
N ASP A 117 -1.58 17.75 3.39
CA ASP A 117 -0.62 17.21 4.34
C ASP A 117 0.25 16.11 3.69
N CYS A 118 1.21 15.60 4.44
CA CYS A 118 1.88 14.34 4.16
C CYS A 118 1.23 13.22 4.98
N GLY A 119 0.97 12.09 4.33
CA GLY A 119 0.46 10.89 4.97
C GLY A 119 1.50 9.78 5.00
N TYR A 120 1.29 8.85 5.93
CA TYR A 120 2.02 7.60 5.97
C TYR A 120 1.06 6.41 6.11
N SER A 121 1.51 5.27 5.60
CA SER A 121 0.85 3.98 5.75
C SER A 121 1.85 2.95 6.24
N VAL A 122 1.48 2.15 7.23
CA VAL A 122 2.35 1.10 7.80
C VAL A 122 1.69 -0.26 7.67
N SER A 123 2.48 -1.24 7.26
CA SER A 123 2.14 -2.66 7.32
C SER A 123 3.12 -3.37 8.26
N HIS A 124 2.61 -4.36 8.98
CA HIS A 124 3.37 -5.25 9.87
C HIS A 124 3.29 -6.72 9.43
N ASP A 125 2.76 -6.97 8.24
CA ASP A 125 2.47 -8.30 7.70
C ASP A 125 2.94 -8.45 6.24
N GLY A 126 4.04 -7.78 5.89
CA GLY A 126 4.64 -7.88 4.56
C GLY A 126 3.87 -7.13 3.46
N GLY A 127 2.92 -6.28 3.83
CA GLY A 127 2.12 -5.46 2.91
C GLY A 127 0.73 -6.01 2.62
N LEU A 128 0.24 -6.99 3.39
CA LEU A 128 -1.09 -7.58 3.22
C LEU A 128 -2.17 -6.65 3.78
N THR A 129 -1.93 -6.09 4.96
CA THR A 129 -2.80 -5.08 5.60
C THR A 129 -2.01 -3.83 5.94
N TRP A 130 -2.69 -2.69 5.90
CA TRP A 130 -2.09 -1.37 6.10
C TRP A 130 -2.98 -0.49 6.97
N THR A 131 -2.36 0.22 7.91
CA THR A 131 -2.96 1.34 8.63
C THR A 131 -2.45 2.66 8.06
N ARG A 132 -3.28 3.70 8.07
CA ARG A 132 -2.97 5.02 7.49
C ARG A 132 -3.18 6.13 8.52
N ALA A 133 -2.32 7.14 8.49
CA ALA A 133 -2.49 8.39 9.22
C ALA A 133 -1.81 9.57 8.50
N LEU A 134 -2.03 10.79 8.99
CA LEU A 134 -1.26 11.97 8.62
C LEU A 134 -0.05 12.09 9.54
N ILE A 135 1.03 12.70 9.04
CA ILE A 135 2.18 13.04 9.88
C ILE A 135 1.71 14.12 10.88
N PRO A 136 1.75 13.85 12.19
CA PRO A 136 1.20 14.78 13.18
C PRO A 136 2.01 16.08 13.19
N GLN A 137 1.31 17.19 13.45
CA GLN A 137 1.89 18.52 13.65
C GLN A 137 2.67 19.10 12.46
N LEU A 138 2.54 18.50 11.27
CA LEU A 138 3.25 18.97 10.08
C LEU A 138 2.55 20.16 9.42
N THR A 139 1.22 20.08 9.32
CA THR A 139 0.38 21.17 8.80
C THR A 139 -0.73 21.46 9.78
N MET A 140 -1.43 22.59 9.59
CA MET A 140 -2.61 22.89 10.41
C MET A 140 -3.65 21.77 10.43
N THR A 141 -3.76 21.00 9.34
CA THR A 141 -4.69 19.88 9.23
C THR A 141 -4.37 18.75 10.21
N SER A 142 -3.08 18.53 10.50
CA SER A 142 -2.61 17.54 11.47
C SER A 142 -2.22 18.14 12.83
N GLY A 143 -2.64 19.38 13.11
CA GLY A 143 -2.41 20.06 14.39
C GLY A 143 -1.09 20.82 14.49
N GLY A 144 -0.43 21.11 13.37
CA GLY A 144 0.74 21.98 13.31
C GLY A 144 0.36 23.44 13.56
N LEU A 145 1.29 24.21 14.14
CA LEU A 145 1.09 25.62 14.40
C LEU A 145 1.57 26.45 13.22
N ASN A 146 0.77 27.42 12.79
CA ASN A 146 1.32 28.57 12.08
C ASN A 146 2.05 29.42 13.13
N GLN A 147 3.38 29.41 13.17
CA GLN A 147 4.09 30.51 13.82
C GLN A 147 4.16 31.65 12.80
N PRO A 148 3.40 32.76 12.95
CA PRO A 148 3.84 33.99 12.35
C PRO A 148 5.16 34.34 13.02
N THR A 149 6.25 34.38 12.26
CA THR A 149 7.44 35.09 12.70
C THR A 149 7.00 36.51 13.06
N GLU A 150 7.36 36.93 14.26
CA GLU A 150 7.10 38.28 14.77
C GLU A 150 7.55 39.30 13.71
N GLY A 151 6.59 39.96 13.06
CA GLY A 151 6.85 41.03 12.08
C GLY A 151 6.40 40.86 10.62
N GLN A 152 5.55 39.89 10.25
CA GLN A 152 4.95 39.88 8.90
C GLN A 152 3.44 40.17 8.91
N PRO A 153 2.96 41.18 8.15
CA PRO A 153 1.53 41.50 8.08
C PRO A 153 0.77 40.38 7.36
N SER A 154 -0.43 40.09 7.87
CA SER A 154 -1.35 39.10 7.31
C SER A 154 -1.64 39.38 5.85
N LEU A 155 -1.30 38.45 4.96
CA LEU A 155 -1.89 38.42 3.63
C LEU A 155 -3.19 37.61 3.69
N HIS A 156 -4.23 38.24 3.15
CA HIS A 156 -5.64 37.88 3.18
C HIS A 156 -5.95 36.48 2.60
N PRO A 157 -7.10 35.87 2.96
CA PRO A 157 -7.48 34.53 2.54
C PRO A 157 -7.84 34.47 1.05
N TRP A 158 -7.65 33.28 0.48
CA TRP A 158 -7.99 32.87 -0.89
C TRP A 158 -9.46 33.05 -1.24
#